data_AF-A0A9J5XZH2-F1
#
_entry.id   AF-A0A9J5XZH2-F1
#
_cell.length_a   1.000
_cell.length_b   1.000
_cell.length_c   1.000
_cell.angle_alpha   90.00
_cell.angle_beta   90.00
_cell.angle_gamma   90.00
#
_symmetry.space_group_name_H-M   'P 1'
#
loop_
_entity.id
_entity.type
_entity.pdbx_description
1 polymer ?
#
loop_
_entity_poly.entity_id
_entity_poly.type
_entity_poly.pdbx_seq_one_letter_code
_entity_poly.pdbx_strand_id
1 'polypeptide(L)' 'MFDRDGNGYITAAELAHSMAKLGHALTAEELTGMIREADTDGDGRISYQEFTQAISSAAFDNSWA' A
#
# COMPACT_ATOMS: atom_id res chain seq x y z
N MET A 1 2.53 11.85 -3.49
CA MET A 1 3.41 10.98 -4.30
C MET A 1 3.95 9.93 -3.37
N PHE A 2 3.47 8.70 -3.52
CA PHE A 2 3.85 7.55 -2.68
C PHE A 2 5.16 6.93 -3.16
N ASP A 3 5.31 6.79 -4.48
CA ASP A 3 6.58 6.48 -5.14
C ASP A 3 7.50 7.72 -5.06
N ARG A 4 8.56 7.59 -4.26
CA ARG A 4 9.50 8.66 -3.97
C ARG A 4 10.71 8.59 -4.89
N ASP A 5 10.99 7.40 -5.39
CA ASP A 5 12.14 7.08 -6.22
C ASP A 5 11.82 7.26 -7.73
N GLY A 6 10.54 7.34 -8.08
CA GLY A 6 10.06 7.37 -9.45
C GLY A 6 10.24 6.03 -10.17
N ASN A 7 10.32 4.93 -9.41
CA ASN A 7 10.61 3.61 -9.95
C ASN A 7 9.35 2.87 -10.42
N GLY A 8 8.14 3.41 -10.17
CA GLY A 8 6.86 2.79 -10.53
C GLY A 8 6.33 1.77 -9.52
N TYR A 9 7.04 1.59 -8.41
CA TYR A 9 6.71 0.69 -7.30
C TYR A 9 6.66 1.48 -5.99
N ILE A 10 5.94 0.94 -5.02
CA ILE A 10 5.86 1.47 -3.66
C ILE A 10 6.40 0.38 -2.74
N THR A 11 7.52 0.67 -2.11
CA THR A 11 8.09 -0.19 -1.09
C THR A 11 7.40 0.00 0.26
N ALA A 12 7.58 -0.97 1.17
CA ALA A 12 7.09 -0.86 2.54
C ALA A 12 7.56 0.44 3.21
N ALA A 13 8.83 0.79 3.04
CA ALA A 13 9.40 1.99 3.63
C ALA A 13 8.73 3.28 3.11
N GLU A 14 8.44 3.33 1.81
CA GLU A 14 7.76 4.48 1.18
C GLU A 14 6.30 4.59 1.60
N LEU A 15 5.60 3.46 1.70
CA LEU A 15 4.22 3.40 2.20
C LEU A 15 4.15 3.84 3.67
N ALA A 16 5.04 3.32 4.53
CA ALA A 16 5.13 3.71 5.93
C ALA A 16 5.39 5.21 6.10
N HIS A 17 6.31 5.75 5.31
CA HIS A 17 6.66 7.17 5.36
C HIS A 17 5.49 8.05 4.87
N SER A 18 4.75 7.59 3.86
CA SER A 18 3.58 8.30 3.35
C SER A 18 2.40 8.25 4.32
N MET A 19 2.21 7.14 5.01
CA MET A 19 1.17 6.99 6.05
C MET A 19 1.48 7.82 7.30
N ALA A 20 2.74 7.83 7.74
CA ALA A 20 3.20 8.74 8.79
C ALA A 20 2.94 10.22 8.44
N LYS A 21 3.09 10.61 7.16
CA LYS A 21 2.75 11.95 6.68
C LYS A 21 1.25 12.26 6.65
N LEU A 22 0.41 11.23 6.49
CA LEU A 22 -1.05 11.35 6.55
C LEU A 22 -1.58 11.43 8.00
N GLY A 23 -0.70 11.34 9.00
CA GLY A 23 -1.05 11.41 10.43
C GLY A 23 -1.43 10.05 11.03
N HIS A 24 -1.40 8.98 10.24
CA HIS A 24 -1.60 7.60 10.70
C HIS A 24 -0.27 6.85 10.70
N ALA A 25 0.34 6.70 11.87
CA ALA A 25 1.49 5.84 12.04
C ALA A 25 1.00 4.38 12.08
N LEU A 26 0.97 3.73 10.92
CA LEU A 26 0.78 2.28 10.85
C LEU A 26 2.01 1.59 11.43
N THR A 27 1.77 0.54 12.22
CA THR A 27 2.84 -0.31 12.71
C THR A 27 3.46 -1.11 11.56
N ALA A 28 4.70 -1.57 11.73
CA ALA A 28 5.36 -2.41 10.72
C ALA A 28 4.56 -3.69 10.42
N GLU A 29 3.81 -4.19 11.41
CA GLU A 29 2.94 -5.36 11.26
C GLU A 29 1.72 -5.05 10.39
N GLU A 30 1.00 -3.95 10.65
CA GLU A 30 -0.14 -3.52 9.84
C GLU A 30 0.28 -3.21 8.41
N LEU A 31 1.40 -2.51 8.26
CA LEU A 31 2.00 -2.21 6.97
C LEU A 31 2.33 -3.50 6.19
N THR A 32 2.94 -4.48 6.87
CA THR A 32 3.25 -5.78 6.25
C THR A 32 1.98 -6.52 5.85
N GLY A 33 0.91 -6.43 6.66
CA GLY A 33 -0.41 -6.97 6.30
C GLY A 33 -0.98 -6.32 5.05
N MET A 34 -1.01 -4.99 5.00
CA MET A 34 -1.49 -4.23 3.85
C MET A 34 -0.68 -4.52 2.58
N ILE A 35 0.64 -4.65 2.72
CA ILE A 35 1.49 -5.01 1.58
C ILE A 35 1.18 -6.40 1.11
N ARG A 36 1.12 -7.41 1.99
CA ARG A 36 0.80 -8.79 1.58
C ARG A 36 -0.59 -8.93 0.96
N GLU A 37 -1.52 -8.06 1.31
CA GLU A 37 -2.88 -8.06 0.77
C GLU A 37 -2.95 -7.36 -0.59
N ALA A 38 -2.09 -6.37 -0.83
CA ALA A 38 -1.99 -5.64 -2.10
C ALA A 38 -1.01 -6.31 -3.10
N ASP A 39 0.06 -6.92 -2.60
CA ASP A 39 1.11 -7.66 -3.30
C ASP A 39 0.53 -8.98 -3.81
N THR A 40 0.02 -8.94 -5.02
CA THR A 40 -0.70 -10.05 -5.64
C THR A 40 0.27 -10.96 -6.38
N ASP A 41 1.42 -10.42 -6.82
CA ASP A 41 2.47 -11.16 -7.51
C ASP A 41 3.51 -11.77 -6.56
N GLY A 42 3.56 -11.34 -5.30
CA GLY A 42 4.43 -11.85 -4.26
C GLY A 42 5.87 -11.34 -4.35
N ASP A 43 6.11 -10.21 -5.01
CA ASP A 43 7.44 -9.62 -5.16
C ASP A 43 7.93 -8.83 -3.92
N GLY A 44 7.04 -8.67 -2.92
CA GLY A 44 7.30 -7.96 -1.67
C GLY A 44 7.24 -6.44 -1.81
N ARG A 45 6.72 -5.93 -2.92
CA ARG A 45 6.52 -4.51 -3.25
C ARG A 45 5.09 -4.34 -3.78
N ILE A 46 4.64 -3.10 -3.89
CA ILE A 46 3.35 -2.81 -4.50
C ILE A 46 3.62 -2.04 -5.78
N SER A 47 3.41 -2.65 -6.93
CA SER A 47 3.45 -1.94 -8.20
C SER A 47 2.32 -0.90 -8.29
N TYR A 48 2.48 0.11 -9.13
CA TYR A 48 1.39 1.07 -9.39
C TYR A 48 0.06 0.36 -9.75
N GLN A 49 0.15 -0.73 -10.51
CA GLN A 49 -1.01 -1.50 -10.93
C GLN A 49 -1.70 -2.19 -9.74
N GLU A 50 -0.93 -2.83 -8.86
CA GLU A 50 -1.43 -3.43 -7.62
C GLU A 50 -1.99 -2.38 -6.66
N PHE A 51 -1.33 -1.23 -6.54
CA PHE A 51 -1.83 -0.12 -5.73
C PHE A 51 -3.18 0.39 -6.24
N THR A 52 -3.33 0.55 -7.56
CA THR A 52 -4.62 0.95 -8.14
C THR A 52 -5.69 -0.12 -7.97
N GLN A 53 -5.35 -1.41 -8.05
CA GLN A 53 -6.28 -2.49 -7.75
C GLN A 53 -6.65 -2.52 -6.27
N ALA A 54 -5.70 -2.36 -5.35
CA ALA A 54 -5.92 -2.36 -3.92
C ALA A 54 -6.76 -1.16 -3.46
N ILE A 55 -6.48 0.05 -3.96
CA ILE A 55 -7.32 1.23 -3.67
C ILE A 55 -8.68 1.12 -4.32
N SER A 56 -8.77 0.63 -5.55
CA SER A 56 -10.07 0.43 -6.20
C SER A 56 -10.88 -0.61 -5.43
N SER A 57 -10.26 -1.75 -5.05
CA SER A 57 -10.88 -2.79 -4.23
C SER A 57 -11.31 -2.25 -2.86
N ALA A 58 -10.44 -1.54 -2.14
CA ALA A 58 -10.76 -0.93 -0.85
C ALA A 58 -11.81 0.21 -0.95
N ALA A 59 -11.90 0.89 -2.09
CA ALA A 59 -12.93 1.90 -2.35
C ALA A 59 -14.27 1.30 -2.81
N PHE A 60 -14.28 0.06 -3.29
CA PHE A 60 -15.49 -0.66 -3.71
C PHE A 60 -15.98 -1.70 -2.69
N ASP A 61 -15.15 -2.13 -1.74
CA ASP A 61 -15.59 -2.98 -0.63
C ASP A 61 -16.19 -2.13 0.50
N ASN A 62 -17.39 -1.63 0.25
CA ASN A 62 -18.33 -1.23 1.29
C ASN A 62 -18.96 -2.48 1.97
N SER A 63 -18.22 -3.59 2.10
CA SER A 63 -18.71 -4.85 2.68
C SER A 63 -18.29 -4.98 4.15
N TRP A 64 -18.38 -3.87 4.87
CA TRP A 64 -18.38 -3.83 6.34
C TRP A 64 -19.74 -3.31 6.85
N ALA A 65 -20.82 -3.65 6.14
CA ALA A 65 -22.19 -3.42 6.58
C ALA A 65 -22.74 -4.66 7.31
#